data_AF-A0A1Q7ND91-F1
#
_entry.id   AF-A0A1Q7ND91-F1
#
_cell.length_a   1.000
_cell.length_b   1.000
_cell.length_c   1.000
_cell.angle_alpha   90.00
_cell.angle_beta   90.00
_cell.angle_gamma   90.00
#
_symmetry.space_group_name_H-M   'P 1'
#
loop_
_entity.id
_entity.type
_entity.pdbx_description
1 polymer ?
#
loop_
_entity_poly.entity_id
_entity_poly.type
_entity_poly.pdbx_seq_one_letter_code
_entity_poly.pdbx_strand_id
1 'polypeptide(L)' 'MVGQLTDINMDAKTFVLKDTKGNAHSFAFSETTKLTGGGGVRNLRGQEGKNATIRYVESDNRKSAVQIHIEVGS' A
#
# COMPACT_ATOMS: atom_id res chain seq x y z
N MET A 1 -1.38 -4.17 -8.67
CA MET A 1 -0.55 -3.01 -9.05
C MET A 1 0.79 -3.13 -8.34
N VAL A 2 1.89 -2.73 -8.96
CA VAL A 2 3.24 -2.83 -8.39
C VAL A 2 3.86 -1.45 -8.35
N GLY A 3 4.61 -1.13 -7.29
CA GLY A 3 5.29 0.15 -7.14
C GLY A 3 5.96 0.28 -5.79
N GLN A 4 6.47 1.48 -5.49
CA GLN A 4 7.07 1.82 -4.21
C GLN A 4 6.04 2.50 -3.31
N LEU A 5 5.99 2.11 -2.04
CA LEU A 5 5.15 2.77 -1.04
C LEU A 5 5.73 4.14 -0.66
N THR A 6 4.91 5.17 -0.70
CA THR A 6 5.25 6.55 -0.34
C THR A 6 4.08 7.21 0.41
N ASP A 7 4.33 8.29 1.14
CA ASP A 7 3.30 9.11 1.81
C ASP A 7 2.27 8.29 2.61
N ILE A 8 2.76 7.48 3.56
CA ILE A 8 1.89 6.61 4.36
C ILE A 8 1.29 7.41 5.53
N ASN A 9 -0.02 7.64 5.49
CA ASN A 9 -0.77 8.30 6.55
C ASN A 9 -1.60 7.28 7.34
N MET A 10 -1.14 6.97 8.56
CA MET A 10 -1.79 6.00 9.44
C MET A 10 -3.11 6.53 10.05
N ASP A 11 -3.22 7.85 10.24
CA ASP A 11 -4.42 8.49 10.81
C ASP A 11 -5.56 8.54 9.78
N ALA A 12 -5.25 8.98 8.56
CA ALA A 12 -6.19 9.00 7.45
C ALA A 12 -6.44 7.60 6.84
N LYS A 13 -5.64 6.60 7.23
CA LYS A 13 -5.61 5.25 6.66
C LYS A 13 -5.48 5.26 5.14
N THR A 14 -4.52 6.04 4.64
CA THR A 14 -4.19 6.13 3.21
C THR A 14 -2.70 5.98 2.98
N PHE A 15 -2.31 5.52 1.79
CA PHE A 15 -0.93 5.54 1.33
C PHE A 15 -0.89 5.85 -0.16
N VAL A 16 0.26 6.31 -0.64
CA VAL A 16 0.54 6.46 -2.07
C VAL A 16 1.42 5.32 -2.54
N LEU A 17 1.14 4.80 -3.72
CA LEU A 17 2.03 3.91 -4.44
C LEU A 17 2.54 4.63 -5.68
N LYS A 18 3.86 4.81 -5.78
CA LYS A 18 4.51 5.30 -7.00
C LYS A 18 4.79 4.11 -7.91
N ASP A 19 4.11 4.04 -9.05
CA ASP A 19 4.26 2.94 -9.99
C ASP A 19 5.63 2.97 -10.71
N THR A 20 5.92 1.92 -11.48
CA THR A 20 7.19 1.80 -12.24
C THR A 20 7.32 2.83 -13.38
N LYS A 21 6.23 3.50 -13.75
CA LYS A 21 6.21 4.61 -14.72
C LYS A 21 6.33 5.97 -14.04
N GLY A 22 6.39 6.02 -12.72
CA GLY A 22 6.49 7.23 -11.91
C GLY A 22 5.16 7.86 -11.52
N ASN A 23 4.01 7.26 -11.85
CA ASN A 23 2.69 7.80 -11.50
C ASN A 23 2.37 7.51 -10.03
N ALA A 24 1.81 8.51 -9.35
CA ALA A 24 1.35 8.38 -7.98
C ALA A 24 -0.11 7.90 -7.93
N HIS A 25 -0.37 6.86 -7.14
CA HIS A 25 -1.71 6.33 -6.94
C HIS A 25 -2.05 6.27 -5.45
N SER A 26 -3.11 6.96 -5.04
CA SER A 26 -3.57 6.94 -3.66
C SER A 26 -4.50 5.75 -3.40
N PHE A 27 -4.28 5.07 -2.28
CA PHE A 27 -5.06 3.94 -1.82
C PHE A 27 -5.50 4.15 -0.37
N ALA A 28 -6.74 3.84 -0.08
CA ALA A 28 -7.20 3.65 1.29
C ALA A 28 -6.86 2.25 1.78
N PHE A 29 -6.64 2.09 3.08
CA PHE A 29 -6.54 0.79 3.72
C PHE A 29 -7.36 0.77 5.01
N SER A 30 -7.52 -0.41 5.59
CA SER A 30 -8.22 -0.62 6.85
C SER A 30 -7.46 -1.63 7.70
N GLU A 31 -7.98 -1.91 8.90
CA GLU A 31 -7.42 -2.95 9.76
C GLU A 31 -7.60 -4.37 9.18
N THR A 32 -8.53 -4.53 8.23
CA THR A 32 -8.76 -5.79 7.52
C THR A 32 -7.88 -5.94 6.28
N THR A 33 -7.19 -4.88 5.85
CA THR A 33 -6.22 -4.96 4.75
C THR A 33 -5.08 -5.90 5.13
N LYS A 34 -4.88 -6.94 4.32
CA LYS A 34 -3.85 -7.95 4.59
C LYS A 34 -2.47 -7.40 4.19
N LEU A 35 -1.60 -7.16 5.16
CA LEU A 35 -0.18 -6.91 4.91
C LEU A 35 0.59 -8.25 4.93
N THR A 36 1.45 -8.46 3.94
CA THR A 36 2.34 -9.63 3.83
C THR A 36 3.76 -9.16 3.53
N GLY A 37 4.79 -9.90 3.97
CA GLY A 37 6.20 -9.52 3.79
C GLY A 37 6.72 -8.42 4.73
N GLY A 38 5.84 -7.57 5.27
CA GLY A 38 6.20 -6.46 6.20
C GLY A 38 5.58 -6.55 7.60
N GLY A 39 5.05 -7.71 7.99
CA GLY A 39 4.24 -7.88 9.21
C GLY A 39 2.76 -7.53 9.00
N GLY A 40 2.06 -7.09 10.07
CA GLY A 40 0.67 -6.65 10.01
C GLY A 40 0.52 -5.17 9.65
N VAL A 41 -0.68 -4.73 9.24
CA VAL A 41 -0.92 -3.37 8.70
C VAL A 41 -0.51 -2.23 9.63
N ARG A 42 -0.42 -2.49 10.95
CA ARG A 42 0.11 -1.55 11.95
C ARG A 42 1.57 -1.14 11.68
N ASN A 43 2.33 -1.99 11.00
CA ASN A 43 3.73 -1.74 10.65
C ASN A 43 3.89 -1.10 9.26
N LEU A 44 2.79 -0.76 8.56
CA LEU A 44 2.83 -0.27 7.18
C LEU A 44 3.71 0.97 7.04
N ARG A 45 3.66 1.91 8.01
CA ARG A 45 4.52 3.10 8.01
C ARG A 45 6.02 2.77 7.96
N GLY A 46 6.44 1.69 8.61
CA GLY A 46 7.84 1.24 8.57
C GLY A 46 8.26 0.61 7.23
N GLN A 47 7.32 0.43 6.29
CA GLN A 47 7.56 -0.11 4.96
C GLN A 47 7.60 0.99 3.89
N GLU A 48 7.60 2.26 4.27
CA GLU A 48 7.78 3.36 3.34
C GLU A 48 9.12 3.23 2.59
N GLY A 49 9.10 3.53 1.28
CA GLY A 49 10.23 3.32 0.39
C GLY A 49 10.44 1.87 -0.05
N LYS A 50 9.68 0.90 0.47
CA LYS A 50 9.74 -0.50 0.00
C LYS A 50 8.89 -0.70 -1.24
N ASN A 51 9.33 -1.62 -2.09
CA ASN A 51 8.52 -2.09 -3.21
C ASN A 51 7.40 -2.97 -2.68
N ALA A 52 6.22 -2.82 -3.29
CA ALA A 52 5.04 -3.55 -2.91
C ALA A 52 4.15 -3.85 -4.11
N THR A 53 3.45 -4.98 -4.00
CA THR A 53 2.33 -5.34 -4.86
C THR A 53 1.01 -5.13 -4.11
N ILE A 54 0.15 -4.29 -4.66
CA ILE A 54 -1.17 -3.93 -4.13
C ILE A 54 -2.28 -4.64 -4.90
N ARG A 55 -3.14 -5.37 -4.19
CA ARG A 55 -4.46 -5.77 -4.67
C ARG A 55 -5.50 -4.84 -4.04
N TYR A 56 -6.40 -4.32 -4.85
CA TYR A 56 -7.40 -3.35 -4.42
C TYR A 56 -8.73 -3.61 -5.11
N VAL A 57 -9.78 -3.10 -4.47
CA VAL A 57 -11.10 -2.94 -5.08
C VAL A 57 -11.33 -1.45 -5.33
N GLU A 58 -12.07 -1.13 -6.38
CA GLU A 58 -12.40 0.24 -6.75
C GLU A 58 -13.92 0.39 -6.76
N SER A 59 -14.41 1.36 -6.01
CA SER A 59 -15.85 1.67 -5.86
C SER A 59 -15.97 3.16 -5.53
N ASP A 60 -16.97 3.84 -6.09
CA ASP A 60 -17.21 5.28 -5.89
C ASP A 60 -15.95 6.14 -6.07
N ASN A 61 -15.16 5.83 -7.10
CA ASN A 61 -13.91 6.51 -7.44
C ASN A 61 -12.82 6.45 -6.34
N ARG A 62 -12.95 5.51 -5.39
CA ARG A 62 -12.01 5.26 -4.29
C ARG A 62 -11.38 3.88 -4.43
N LYS A 63 -10.05 3.83 -4.41
CA LYS A 63 -9.27 2.58 -4.43
C LYS A 63 -8.99 2.13 -3.00
N SER A 64 -9.51 0.97 -2.63
CA SER A 64 -9.33 0.40 -1.29
C SER A 64 -8.46 -0.85 -1.39
N ALA A 65 -7.28 -0.82 -0.76
CA ALA A 65 -6.36 -1.94 -0.73
C ALA A 65 -6.94 -3.09 0.12
N VAL A 66 -7.08 -4.26 -0.49
CA VAL A 66 -7.47 -5.50 0.20
C VAL A 66 -6.23 -6.29 0.62
N GLN A 67 -5.13 -6.16 -0.12
CA GLN A 67 -3.86 -6.77 0.22
C GLN A 67 -2.69 -5.88 -0.22
N ILE A 68 -1.71 -5.76 0.65
CA ILE A 68 -0.42 -5.11 0.42
C ILE A 68 0.65 -6.19 0.63
N HIS A 69 1.42 -6.50 -0.40
CA HIS A 69 2.53 -7.43 -0.31
C HIS A 69 3.83 -6.66 -0.43
N ILE A 70 4.62 -6.58 0.64
CA ILE A 70 5.95 -5.98 0.63
C ILE A 70 6.92 -6.99 0.04
N GLU A 71 7.66 -6.57 -0.97
CA GLU A 71 8.75 -7.36 -1.53
C GLU A 71 9.91 -7.38 -0.52
N VAL A 72 10.19 -8.56 0.02
CA VAL A 72 11.37 -8.77 0.88
C VAL A 72 12.51 -9.13 -0.06
N GLY A 73 13.48 -8.23 -0.20
CA GLY A 73 14.68 -8.50 -0.99
C GLY A 73 15.46 -9.65 -0.38
N SER A 74 15.79 -10.64 -1.22
CA SER A 74 16.73 -11.73 -0.92
C SER A 74 18.16 -11.22 -0.80
#